data_AF-A0AAJ7W8K1-F1
#
_entry.id   AF-A0AAJ7W8K1-F1
#
_cell.length_a   1.000
_cell.length_b   1.000
_cell.length_c   1.000
_cell.angle_alpha   90.00
_cell.angle_beta   90.00
_cell.angle_gamma   90.00
#
_symmetry.space_group_name_H-M   'P 1'
#
loop_
_entity.id
_entity.type
_entity.pdbx_description
1 polymer ?
#
loop_
_entity_poly.entity_id
_entity_poly.type
_entity_poly.pdbx_seq_one_letter_code
_entity_poly.pdbx_strand_id
1 'polypeptide(L)'
;MLKIRRRKPRMTIEQRLDILQDLQTLSRKDVAAKYKVPIDTIYRINKNVAKLNEFTANCMDDNRCIMRRTKYKLLDDRLWSWFTEMEAKGESMSNKLLGEKAKEISNAIGYTRFKVTHSWLIGFKLRHQIRLRDGCRPAQFQMIEEPL
;
A
#
# COMPACT_ATOMS: atom_id res chain seq x y z
N MET A 1 -20.56 -29.92 10.37
CA MET A 1 -20.37 -29.51 8.96
C MET A 1 -19.36 -28.38 8.88
N LEU A 2 -18.16 -28.63 8.32
CA LEU A 2 -17.15 -27.59 8.10
C LEU A 2 -17.56 -26.76 6.87
N LYS A 3 -17.83 -25.46 7.04
CA LYS A 3 -18.12 -24.54 5.92
C LYS A 3 -16.83 -24.29 5.14
N ILE A 4 -16.66 -24.96 4.00
CA ILE A 4 -15.57 -24.67 3.06
C ILE A 4 -15.73 -23.22 2.59
N ARG A 5 -14.80 -22.35 3.00
CA ARG A 5 -14.75 -20.95 2.55
C ARG A 5 -14.19 -20.91 1.12
N ARG A 6 -15.07 -20.70 0.13
CA ARG A 6 -14.64 -20.40 -1.25
C ARG A 6 -13.74 -19.17 -1.24
N ARG A 7 -12.57 -19.25 -1.89
CA ARG A 7 -11.69 -18.08 -2.06
C ARG A 7 -12.45 -17.05 -2.88
N LYS A 8 -12.61 -15.84 -2.33
CA LYS A 8 -13.27 -14.74 -3.02
C LYS A 8 -12.36 -14.27 -4.16
N PRO A 9 -12.90 -14.07 -5.38
CA PRO A 9 -12.14 -13.47 -6.46
C PRO A 9 -11.51 -12.15 -6.01
N ARG A 10 -10.25 -11.94 -6.37
CA ARG A 10 -9.54 -10.71 -6.05
C ARG A 10 -10.00 -9.64 -7.05
N MET A 11 -10.97 -8.83 -6.67
CA MET A 11 -11.41 -7.71 -7.52
C MET A 11 -10.40 -6.56 -7.48
N THR A 12 -10.15 -5.96 -8.65
CA THR A 12 -9.37 -4.72 -8.80
C THR A 12 -10.16 -3.53 -8.24
N ILE A 13 -9.56 -2.35 -8.25
CA ILE A 13 -10.24 -1.12 -7.80
C ILE A 13 -11.17 -0.62 -8.89
N GLU A 14 -10.70 -0.59 -10.14
CA GLU A 14 -11.52 -0.32 -11.32
C GLU A 14 -12.81 -1.14 -11.31
N GLN A 15 -12.73 -2.47 -11.16
CA GLN A 15 -13.90 -3.34 -11.09
C GLN A 15 -14.88 -2.96 -9.96
N ARG A 16 -14.37 -2.47 -8.82
CA ARG A 16 -15.23 -2.01 -7.72
C ARG A 16 -15.89 -0.68 -8.03
N LEU A 17 -15.23 0.21 -8.77
CA LEU A 17 -15.79 1.48 -9.23
C LEU A 17 -16.88 1.24 -10.27
N ASP A 18 -16.65 0.35 -11.23
CA ASP A 18 -17.66 -0.02 -12.22
C ASP A 18 -18.91 -0.61 -11.55
N ILE A 19 -18.72 -1.49 -10.56
CA ILE A 19 -19.83 -2.02 -9.75
C ILE A 19 -20.61 -0.89 -9.07
N LEU A 20 -19.94 0.13 -8.53
CA LEU A 20 -20.62 1.27 -7.89
C LEU A 20 -21.37 2.13 -8.90
N GLN A 21 -20.84 2.30 -10.11
CA GLN A 21 -21.49 3.02 -11.19
C GLN A 21 -22.76 2.27 -11.65
N ASP A 22 -22.64 0.97 -11.87
CA ASP A 22 -23.77 0.11 -12.23
C ASP A 22 -24.84 0.04 -11.14
N LEU A 23 -24.48 0.19 -9.85
CA LEU A 23 -25.44 0.23 -8.75
C LEU A 23 -26.31 1.50 -8.74
N GLN A 24 -25.99 2.52 -9.54
CA GLN A 24 -26.85 3.69 -9.74
C GLN A 24 -28.01 3.40 -10.69
N THR A 25 -27.86 2.40 -11.58
CA THR A 25 -28.82 2.11 -12.65
C THR A 25 -29.49 0.74 -12.51
N LEU A 26 -28.76 -0.26 -12.02
CA LEU A 26 -29.18 -1.66 -11.94
C LEU A 26 -29.44 -2.11 -10.50
N SER A 27 -30.29 -3.13 -10.34
CA SER A 27 -30.51 -3.74 -9.04
C SER A 27 -29.27 -4.53 -8.58
N ARG A 28 -29.09 -4.67 -7.26
CA ARG A 28 -27.96 -5.42 -6.68
C ARG A 28 -27.90 -6.88 -7.16
N LYS A 29 -29.04 -7.48 -7.50
CA LYS A 29 -29.12 -8.84 -8.03
C LYS A 29 -28.58 -8.91 -9.46
N ASP A 30 -28.92 -7.92 -10.28
CA ASP A 30 -28.49 -7.85 -11.68
C ASP A 30 -26.99 -7.55 -11.77
N VAL A 31 -26.48 -6.65 -10.93
CA VAL A 31 -25.04 -6.38 -10.83
C VAL A 31 -24.28 -7.62 -10.35
N ALA A 32 -24.80 -8.36 -9.36
CA ALA A 32 -24.20 -9.61 -8.90
C ALA A 32 -24.10 -10.65 -10.04
N ALA A 33 -25.15 -10.75 -10.86
CA ALA A 33 -25.17 -11.63 -12.03
C ALA A 33 -24.17 -11.18 -13.11
N LYS A 34 -24.15 -9.88 -13.45
CA LYS A 34 -23.24 -9.27 -14.45
C LYS A 34 -21.78 -9.54 -14.14
N TYR A 35 -21.35 -9.30 -12.90
CA TYR A 35 -19.96 -9.49 -12.47
C TYR A 35 -19.66 -10.91 -11.97
N LYS A 36 -20.64 -11.83 -11.99
CA LYS A 36 -20.53 -13.20 -11.45
C LYS A 36 -19.98 -13.23 -10.02
N VAL A 37 -20.38 -12.26 -9.21
CA VAL A 37 -19.96 -12.14 -7.81
C VAL A 37 -21.16 -12.40 -6.89
N PRO A 38 -20.96 -13.06 -5.75
CA PRO A 38 -22.05 -13.28 -4.82
C PRO A 38 -22.58 -11.94 -4.27
N ILE A 39 -23.88 -11.87 -4.03
CA ILE A 39 -24.59 -10.63 -3.65
C ILE A 39 -24.02 -9.99 -2.37
N ASP A 40 -23.49 -10.80 -1.45
CA ASP A 40 -22.81 -10.35 -0.24
C ASP A 40 -21.61 -9.44 -0.55
N THR A 41 -20.95 -9.67 -1.69
CA THR A 41 -19.80 -8.91 -2.16
C THR A 41 -20.25 -7.55 -2.66
N ILE A 42 -21.36 -7.48 -3.40
CA ILE A 42 -21.99 -6.22 -3.81
C ILE A 42 -22.38 -5.38 -2.59
N TYR A 43 -23.05 -5.98 -1.59
CA TYR A 43 -23.38 -5.27 -0.34
C TYR A 43 -22.13 -4.74 0.38
N ARG A 44 -21.05 -5.51 0.44
CA ARG A 44 -19.79 -5.08 1.08
C ARG A 44 -19.10 -3.97 0.31
N ILE A 45 -19.13 -3.98 -1.02
CA ILE A 45 -18.59 -2.90 -1.84
C ILE A 45 -19.39 -1.63 -1.57
N ASN A 46 -20.72 -1.71 -1.66
CA ASN A 46 -21.61 -0.58 -1.43
C ASN A 46 -21.44 0.02 -0.02
N LYS A 47 -21.30 -0.82 1.01
CA LYS A 47 -21.05 -0.36 2.40
C LYS A 47 -19.72 0.39 2.56
N ASN A 48 -18.73 0.13 1.71
CA ASN A 48 -17.40 0.75 1.79
C ASN A 48 -17.18 1.81 0.69
N VAL A 49 -18.25 2.34 0.07
CA VAL A 49 -18.16 3.33 -1.01
C VAL A 49 -17.33 4.56 -0.60
N ALA A 50 -17.59 5.12 0.57
CA ALA A 50 -16.87 6.31 1.06
C ALA A 50 -15.36 6.04 1.22
N LYS A 51 -14.99 4.84 1.71
CA LYS A 51 -13.57 4.46 1.86
C LYS A 51 -12.90 4.21 0.51
N LEU A 52 -13.65 3.73 -0.48
CA LEU A 52 -13.11 3.54 -1.83
C LEU A 52 -12.89 4.88 -2.53
N ASN A 53 -13.84 5.81 -2.40
CA ASN A 53 -13.74 7.15 -2.96
C ASN A 53 -12.63 8.00 -2.28
N GLU A 54 -12.54 7.95 -0.94
CA GLU A 54 -11.42 8.57 -0.20
C GLU A 54 -10.08 8.01 -0.69
N PHE A 55 -10.04 6.71 -0.98
CA PHE A 55 -8.83 6.06 -1.41
C PHE A 55 -8.43 6.42 -2.85
N THR A 56 -9.37 6.47 -3.78
CA THR A 56 -9.09 6.89 -5.16
C THR A 56 -8.69 8.36 -5.24
N ALA A 57 -9.36 9.24 -4.47
CA ALA A 57 -9.01 10.67 -4.41
C ALA A 57 -7.57 10.91 -3.90
N ASN A 58 -7.07 10.05 -3.01
CA ASN A 58 -5.73 10.16 -2.45
C ASN A 58 -4.66 9.35 -3.22
N CYS A 59 -5.03 8.60 -4.26
CA CYS A 59 -4.14 7.68 -4.97
C CYS A 59 -3.95 8.19 -6.40
N MET A 60 -2.87 8.94 -6.63
CA MET A 60 -2.56 9.62 -7.89
C MET A 60 -2.14 8.69 -9.06
N ASP A 61 -2.13 7.36 -8.90
CA ASP A 61 -1.64 6.43 -9.93
C ASP A 61 -2.17 5.01 -9.74
N ASP A 62 -2.63 4.42 -10.84
CA ASP A 62 -3.52 3.25 -10.95
C ASP A 62 -2.96 1.97 -10.31
N ASN A 63 -1.64 1.86 -10.18
CA ASN A 63 -0.97 0.68 -9.62
C ASN A 63 -0.64 0.79 -8.11
N ARG A 64 -0.79 1.98 -7.50
CA ARG A 64 -0.29 2.28 -6.13
C ARG A 64 -1.26 1.89 -5.01
N CYS A 65 -2.44 1.47 -5.38
CA CYS A 65 -3.55 1.33 -4.48
C CYS A 65 -3.65 -0.08 -3.84
N ILE A 66 -2.61 -0.49 -3.09
CA ILE A 66 -2.78 -1.56 -2.10
C ILE A 66 -3.25 -0.91 -0.80
N MET A 67 -4.52 -1.12 -0.45
CA MET A 67 -5.15 -0.66 0.81
C MET A 67 -4.54 -1.33 2.05
N ARG A 68 -3.24 -1.14 2.30
CA ARG A 68 -2.54 -1.53 3.52
C ARG A 68 -2.44 -0.31 4.41
N ARG A 69 -3.56 0.04 5.06
CA ARG A 69 -3.52 0.94 6.21
C ARG A 69 -2.62 0.29 7.26
N THR A 70 -1.49 0.92 7.59
CA THR A 70 -0.62 0.47 8.68
C THR A 70 -1.35 0.61 10.01
N LYS A 71 -1.22 -0.38 10.90
CA LYS A 71 -1.76 -0.30 12.27
C LYS A 71 -1.15 0.88 13.05
N TYR A 72 0.06 1.28 12.67
CA TYR A 72 0.85 2.30 13.35
C TYR A 72 0.94 3.57 12.49
N LYS A 73 -0.21 4.17 12.14
CA LYS A 73 -0.28 5.34 11.24
C LYS A 73 0.57 6.51 11.74
N LEU A 74 0.43 6.88 13.02
CA LEU A 74 1.21 8.00 13.59
C LEU A 74 2.72 7.78 13.52
N LEU A 75 3.18 6.53 13.70
CA LEU A 75 4.59 6.17 13.53
C LEU A 75 5.02 6.28 12.06
N ASP A 76 4.17 5.81 11.15
CA ASP A 76 4.40 5.88 9.70
C ASP A 76 4.58 7.33 9.24
N ASP A 77 3.65 8.21 9.64
CA ASP A 77 3.63 9.63 9.27
C ASP A 77 4.85 10.38 9.81
N ARG A 78 5.24 10.13 11.07
CA ARG A 78 6.44 10.75 11.68
C ARG A 78 7.73 10.26 11.05
N LEU A 79 7.82 8.96 10.76
CA LEU A 79 9.00 8.40 10.11
C LEU A 79 9.13 8.92 8.68
N TRP A 80 8.02 9.07 7.96
CA TRP A 80 8.00 9.67 6.62
C TRP A 80 8.47 11.13 6.63
N SER A 81 7.94 11.94 7.56
CA SER A 81 8.33 13.35 7.68
C SER A 81 9.84 13.49 7.91
N TRP A 82 10.38 12.71 8.86
CA TRP A 82 11.82 12.68 9.09
C TRP A 82 12.60 12.19 7.86
N PHE A 83 12.12 11.16 7.18
CA PHE A 83 12.78 10.67 5.96
C PHE A 83 12.88 11.75 4.89
N THR A 84 11.81 12.51 4.64
CA THR A 84 11.80 13.59 3.66
C THR A 84 12.75 14.73 4.03
N GLU A 85 12.90 15.03 5.33
CA GLU A 85 13.89 16.01 5.80
C GLU A 85 15.32 15.55 5.54
N MET A 86 15.60 14.25 5.70
CA MET A 86 16.94 13.69 5.45
C MET A 86 17.26 13.63 3.96
N GLU A 87 16.27 13.27 3.13
CA GLU A 87 16.42 13.25 1.67
C GLU A 87 16.66 14.66 1.12
N ALA A 88 15.95 15.68 1.64
CA ALA A 88 16.18 17.08 1.28
C ALA A 88 17.60 17.58 1.64
N LYS A 89 18.23 16.98 2.65
CA LYS A 89 19.63 17.26 3.03
C LYS A 89 20.66 16.50 2.20
N GLY A 90 20.22 15.61 1.30
CA GLY A 90 21.08 14.79 0.45
C GLY A 90 21.76 13.63 1.19
N GLU A 91 21.27 13.25 2.38
CA GLU A 91 21.87 12.16 3.15
C GLU A 91 21.47 10.77 2.59
N SER A 92 22.47 9.88 2.48
CA SER A 92 22.23 8.51 2.02
C SER A 92 21.62 7.67 3.15
N MET A 93 20.33 7.38 3.02
CA MET A 93 19.57 6.65 4.03
C MET A 93 19.71 5.14 3.83
N SER A 94 20.21 4.43 4.84
CA SER A 94 20.26 2.96 4.81
C SER A 94 19.01 2.34 5.42
N ASN A 95 18.68 1.10 5.03
CA ASN A 95 17.58 0.34 5.67
C ASN A 95 17.76 0.21 7.19
N LYS A 96 19.02 0.09 7.65
CA LYS A 96 19.37 -0.02 9.07
C LYS A 96 19.02 1.27 9.80
N LEU A 97 19.47 2.41 9.28
CA LEU A 97 19.20 3.72 9.85
C LEU A 97 17.68 4.02 9.89
N LEU A 98 16.96 3.68 8.81
CA LEU A 98 15.51 3.81 8.76
C LEU A 98 14.81 2.95 9.84
N GLY A 99 15.30 1.73 10.07
CA GLY A 99 14.79 0.85 11.11
C GLY A 99 15.09 1.34 12.53
N GLU A 100 16.30 1.86 12.77
CA GLU A 100 16.68 2.46 14.05
C GLU A 100 15.79 3.65 14.39
N LYS A 101 15.57 4.55 13.42
CA LYS A 101 14.69 5.71 13.64
C LYS A 101 13.24 5.30 13.88
N ALA A 102 12.74 4.30 13.16
CA ALA A 102 11.40 3.77 13.40
C ALA A 102 11.24 3.25 14.84
N LYS A 103 12.28 2.60 15.39
CA LYS A 103 12.28 2.12 16.77
C LYS A 103 12.27 3.28 17.77
N GLU A 104 13.11 4.29 17.55
CA GLU A 104 13.16 5.51 18.37
C GLU A 104 11.79 6.21 18.44
N ILE A 105 11.19 6.47 17.27
CA ILE A 105 9.87 7.11 17.17
C ILE A 105 8.80 6.24 17.85
N SER A 106 8.85 4.92 17.67
CA SER A 106 7.87 4.02 18.29
C SER A 106 7.93 4.06 19.82
N ASN A 107 9.12 4.19 20.40
CA ASN A 107 9.32 4.31 21.84
C ASN A 107 8.80 5.66 22.33
N ALA A 108 9.09 6.74 21.61
CA ALA A 108 8.63 8.10 21.95
C ALA A 108 7.09 8.23 21.94
N ILE A 109 6.41 7.50 21.04
CA ILE A 109 4.94 7.46 20.98
C ILE A 109 4.35 6.52 22.06
N GLY A 110 5.14 5.61 22.63
CA GLY A 110 4.67 4.59 23.58
C GLY A 110 4.14 3.31 22.94
N TYR A 111 4.54 2.99 21.71
CA TYR A 111 4.18 1.73 21.03
C TYR A 111 5.08 0.57 21.47
N THR A 112 4.92 0.12 22.72
CA THR A 112 5.73 -0.94 23.35
C THR A 112 5.71 -2.30 22.65
N ARG A 113 4.66 -2.58 21.86
CA ARG A 113 4.51 -3.84 21.10
C ARG A 113 5.01 -3.75 19.67
N PHE A 114 5.46 -2.58 19.22
CA PHE A 114 5.95 -2.40 17.88
C PHE A 114 7.32 -3.06 17.71
N LYS A 115 7.48 -3.79 16.59
CA LYS A 115 8.77 -4.34 16.18
C LYS A 115 9.00 -3.98 14.73
N VAL A 116 10.18 -3.45 14.44
CA VAL A 116 10.62 -3.21 13.06
C VAL A 116 10.95 -4.56 12.44
N THR A 117 9.95 -5.16 11.80
CA THR A 117 10.15 -6.39 11.03
C THR A 117 10.53 -6.06 9.60
N HIS A 118 11.22 -6.98 8.92
CA HIS A 118 11.56 -6.84 7.52
C HIS A 118 10.33 -6.56 6.64
N SER A 119 9.23 -7.28 6.88
CA SER A 119 7.96 -7.07 6.16
C SER A 119 7.32 -5.70 6.43
N TRP A 120 7.43 -5.19 7.65
CA TRP A 120 6.93 -3.85 7.96
C TRP A 120 7.74 -2.77 7.24
N LEU A 121 9.08 -2.91 7.22
CA LEU A 121 9.98 -1.98 6.54
C LEU A 121 9.79 -2.01 5.03
N ILE A 122 9.64 -3.19 4.41
CA ILE A 122 9.25 -3.31 2.99
C ILE A 122 7.91 -2.60 2.76
N GLY A 123 6.93 -2.84 3.63
CA GLY A 123 5.63 -2.18 3.52
C GLY A 123 5.73 -0.66 3.60
N PHE A 124 6.57 -0.12 4.49
CA PHE A 124 6.84 1.31 4.62
C PHE A 124 7.44 1.88 3.34
N LYS A 125 8.51 1.24 2.82
CA LYS A 125 9.15 1.63 1.57
C LYS A 125 8.17 1.60 0.39
N LEU A 126 7.32 0.58 0.31
CA LEU A 126 6.30 0.47 -0.74
C LEU A 126 5.23 1.55 -0.63
N ARG A 127 4.77 1.91 0.58
CA ARG A 127 3.77 2.97 0.79
C ARG A 127 4.29 4.34 0.32
N HIS A 128 5.56 4.61 0.60
CA HIS A 128 6.19 5.92 0.34
C HIS A 128 7.10 5.92 -0.90
N GLN A 129 7.08 4.84 -1.70
CA GLN A 129 7.86 4.68 -2.93
C GLN A 129 9.38 4.87 -2.74
N ILE A 130 9.89 4.57 -1.55
CA ILE A 130 11.29 4.78 -1.20
C ILE A 130 12.15 3.72 -1.90
N ARG A 131 13.00 4.16 -2.83
CA ARG A 131 14.03 3.34 -3.47
C ARG A 131 15.34 3.50 -2.70
N LEU A 132 15.43 2.91 -1.51
CA LEU A 132 16.73 2.77 -0.86
C LEU A 132 17.58 1.81 -1.70
N ARG A 133 18.77 2.25 -2.11
CA ARG A 133 19.75 1.34 -2.70
C ARG A 133 20.08 0.32 -1.62
N ASP A 134 19.60 -0.90 -1.77
CA ASP A 134 20.10 -2.00 -0.97
C ASP A 134 21.61 -2.05 -1.23
N GLY A 135 22.40 -1.91 -0.16
CA GLY A 135 23.86 -1.87 -0.23
C GLY A 135 24.40 -3.22 -0.67
N CYS A 136 24.30 -3.50 -1.96
CA CYS A 136 25.08 -4.49 -2.68
C CYS A 136 25.27 -3.89 -4.07
N ARG A 137 26.45 -3.27 -4.32
CA ARG A 137 26.86 -2.98 -5.70
C ARG A 137 27.06 -4.35 -6.36
N PRO A 138 26.31 -4.76 -7.40
CA PRO A 138 26.93 -5.63 -8.38
C PRO A 138 28.11 -4.83 -8.96
N ALA A 139 29.25 -5.51 -9.11
CA ALA A 139 30.47 -4.95 -9.65
C ALA A 139 30.20 -4.16 -10.94
N GLN A 140 31.00 -3.10 -11.15
CA GLN A 140 30.98 -2.23 -12.32
C GLN A 140 30.64 -2.99 -13.61
N PHE A 141 29.56 -2.62 -14.28
CA PHE A 141 29.45 -2.86 -15.72
C PHE A 141 29.91 -1.58 -16.41
N GLN A 142 31.17 -1.61 -16.84
CA GLN A 142 31.78 -0.56 -17.65
C GLN A 142 31.04 -0.53 -18.99
N MET A 143 30.25 0.51 -19.23
CA MET A 143 29.80 0.82 -20.59
C MET A 143 31.02 1.33 -21.35
N ILE A 144 31.50 0.52 -22.28
CA ILE A 144 32.47 0.97 -23.28
C ILE A 144 31.63 1.71 -24.32
N GLU A 145 31.82 3.02 -24.43
CA GLU A 145 31.33 3.78 -25.59
C GLU A 145 32.15 3.32 -26.81
N GLU A 146 31.49 2.77 -27.84
CA GLU A 146 32.07 2.76 -29.18
C GLU A 146 31.74 4.09 -29.86
N PRO A 147 32.74 4.81 -30.40
CA PRO A 147 32.49 5.97 -31.25
C PRO A 147 32.15 5.53 -32.68
N LEU A 148 31.31 6.37 -33.30
CA LEU A 148 30.81 6.38 -34.68
C LEU A 148 31.61 5.63 -35.76
#